data_AF-A0A2P5Z8P0-F1
#
_entry.id   AF-A0A2P5Z8P0-F1
#
_cell.length_a   1.000
_cell.length_b   1.000
_cell.length_c   1.000
_cell.angle_alpha   90.00
_cell.angle_beta   90.00
_cell.angle_gamma   90.00
#
_symmetry.space_group_name_H-M   'P 1'
#
loop_
_entity.id
_entity.type
_entity.pdbx_description
1 polymer ?
#
loop_
_entity_poly.entity_id
_entity_poly.type
_entity_poly.pdbx_seq_one_letter_code
_entity_poly.pdbx_strand_id
1 'polypeptide(L)'
;MGGFSIWHWLVLMVMLGIPLLIGVVVWMAIRAQRRRPAAVAAPPLPPAASVEQRLRALEQLKAQGLIDAAEYARRREQILAAL
;
A
#
# COMPACT_ATOMS: atom_id res chain seq x y z
N MET A 1 -8.40 3.16 -45.77
CA MET A 1 -8.63 2.23 -44.63
C MET A 1 -7.52 2.47 -43.60
N GLY A 2 -7.57 3.55 -42.83
CA GLY A 2 -6.37 3.99 -42.08
C GLY A 2 -6.63 5.07 -41.04
N GLY A 3 -7.71 4.93 -40.25
CA GLY A 3 -8.08 5.93 -39.24
C GLY A 3 -7.81 5.48 -37.80
N PHE A 4 -8.07 4.21 -37.47
CA PHE A 4 -7.73 3.60 -36.18
C PHE A 4 -6.34 2.97 -36.24
N SER A 5 -5.41 3.73 -36.82
CA SER A 5 -4.04 3.30 -37.05
C SER A 5 -3.34 3.17 -35.71
N ILE A 6 -2.44 2.19 -35.63
CA ILE A 6 -1.50 1.80 -34.56
C ILE A 6 -1.23 2.82 -33.45
N TRP A 7 -1.24 4.11 -33.75
CA TRP A 7 -1.06 5.21 -32.83
C TRP A 7 -2.02 5.23 -31.64
N HIS A 8 -3.31 4.95 -31.86
CA HIS A 8 -4.26 4.84 -30.73
C HIS A 8 -3.92 3.67 -29.81
N TRP A 9 -3.51 2.55 -30.39
CA TRP A 9 -3.01 1.39 -29.65
C TRP A 9 -1.75 1.72 -28.88
N LEU A 10 -0.81 2.49 -29.46
CA LEU A 10 0.41 2.91 -28.78
C LEU A 10 0.09 3.83 -27.58
N VAL A 11 -0.79 4.81 -27.77
CA VAL A 11 -1.23 5.72 -26.71
C VAL A 11 -1.94 4.96 -25.59
N LEU A 12 -2.84 4.02 -25.92
CA LEU A 12 -3.49 3.15 -24.93
C LEU A 12 -2.47 2.28 -24.18
N MET A 13 -1.50 1.69 -24.88
CA MET A 13 -0.48 0.85 -24.26
C MET A 13 0.41 1.66 -23.30
N VAL A 14 0.75 2.89 -23.66
CA VAL A 14 1.55 3.80 -22.81
C VAL A 14 0.72 4.30 -21.64
N MET A 15 -0.51 4.77 -21.90
CA MET A 15 -1.43 5.28 -20.86
C MET A 15 -1.79 4.20 -19.84
N LEU A 16 -1.92 2.93 -20.25
CA LEU A 16 -2.19 1.81 -19.35
C LEU A 16 -0.92 1.19 -18.77
N GLY A 17 0.15 1.14 -19.56
CA GLY A 17 1.43 0.54 -19.18
C GLY A 17 2.17 1.36 -18.13
N ILE A 18 2.19 2.69 -18.24
CA ILE A 18 2.84 3.57 -17.26
C ILE A 18 2.26 3.38 -15.84
N PRO A 19 0.94 3.52 -15.59
CA PRO A 19 0.40 3.34 -14.24
C PRO A 19 0.54 1.91 -13.75
N LEU A 20 0.46 0.91 -14.63
CA LEU A 20 0.69 -0.48 -14.26
C LEU A 20 2.15 -0.70 -13.80
N LEU A 21 3.11 -0.13 -14.54
CA LEU A 21 4.54 -0.23 -14.23
C LEU A 21 4.86 0.52 -12.94
N ILE A 22 4.32 1.73 -12.74
CA ILE A 22 4.44 2.47 -11.48
C ILE A 22 3.84 1.66 -10.34
N GLY A 23 2.65 1.08 -10.51
CA GLY A 23 1.99 0.24 -9.52
C GLY A 23 2.83 -0.99 -9.16
N VAL A 24 3.41 -1.67 -10.14
CA VAL A 24 4.30 -2.83 -9.93
C VAL A 24 5.60 -2.42 -9.23
N VAL A 25 6.20 -1.28 -9.60
CA VAL A 25 7.42 -0.76 -8.96
C VAL A 25 7.15 -0.39 -7.52
N VAL A 26 6.05 0.34 -7.24
CA VAL A 26 5.63 0.70 -5.88
C VAL A 26 5.30 -0.56 -5.08
N TRP A 27 4.58 -1.52 -5.65
CA TRP A 27 4.28 -2.80 -5.02
C TRP A 27 5.56 -3.61 -4.73
N MET A 28 6.52 -3.66 -5.67
CA MET A 28 7.82 -4.29 -5.46
C MET A 28 8.62 -3.57 -4.39
N ALA A 29 8.61 -2.23 -4.35
CA ALA A 29 9.30 -1.45 -3.32
C ALA A 29 8.70 -1.73 -1.93
N ILE A 30 7.36 -1.71 -1.80
CA ILE A 30 6.66 -2.07 -0.56
C ILE A 30 6.94 -3.53 -0.19
N ARG A 31 6.93 -4.46 -1.16
CA ARG A 31 7.22 -5.88 -0.95
C ARG A 31 8.68 -6.12 -0.55
N ALA A 32 9.63 -5.42 -1.15
CA ALA A 32 11.05 -5.49 -0.82
C ALA A 32 11.31 -4.92 0.58
N GLN A 33 10.63 -3.83 0.94
CA GLN A 33 10.69 -3.24 2.27
C GLN A 33 10.02 -4.15 3.33
N ARG A 34 8.91 -4.82 2.97
CA ARG A 34 8.27 -5.87 3.79
C ARG A 34 9.06 -7.18 3.86
N ARG A 35 9.93 -7.48 2.90
CA ARG A 35 10.87 -8.61 2.96
C ARG A 35 12.18 -8.28 3.68
N ARG A 36 12.37 -7.02 4.09
CA ARG A 36 13.45 -6.58 4.97
C ARG A 36 13.12 -6.67 6.47
N PRO A 37 12.49 -7.75 6.96
CA PRO A 37 12.77 -8.19 8.32
C PRO A 37 12.93 -9.71 8.41
N ALA A 38 14.17 -10.21 8.29
CA ALA A 38 14.59 -11.51 8.86
C ALA A 38 16.09 -11.79 8.62
N ALA A 39 16.99 -10.86 8.98
CA ALA A 39 18.39 -11.22 9.17
C ALA A 39 18.74 -11.54 10.64
N VAL A 40 17.83 -11.29 11.59
CA VAL A 40 18.02 -11.69 12.98
C VAL A 40 16.66 -12.08 13.55
N ALA A 41 16.60 -13.27 14.14
CA ALA A 41 15.45 -13.80 14.84
C ALA A 41 14.82 -12.77 15.79
N ALA A 42 13.51 -12.59 15.74
CA ALA A 42 12.76 -11.90 16.79
C ALA A 42 11.65 -12.85 17.29
N PRO A 43 11.55 -13.08 18.62
CA PRO A 43 10.53 -13.94 19.23
C PRO A 43 9.12 -13.44 18.92
N PRO A 44 8.06 -14.25 19.13
CA PRO A 44 6.67 -13.82 18.94
C PRO A 44 6.44 -12.53 19.74
N LEU A 45 6.31 -11.42 19.01
CA LEU A 45 6.13 -10.10 19.58
C LEU A 45 4.81 -10.09 20.37
N PRO A 46 4.80 -9.53 21.60
CA PRO A 46 3.58 -9.45 22.41
C PRO A 46 2.48 -8.71 21.64
N PRO A 47 1.19 -9.05 21.87
CA PRO A 47 0.06 -8.48 21.14
C PRO A 47 0.07 -6.93 21.10
N ALA A 48 0.63 -6.28 22.12
CA ALA A 48 0.87 -4.84 22.18
C ALA A 48 1.72 -4.29 21.00
N ALA A 49 2.76 -5.00 20.58
CA ALA A 49 3.61 -4.57 19.45
C ALA A 49 2.88 -4.69 18.10
N SER A 50 1.94 -5.63 17.98
CA SER A 50 1.09 -5.78 16.80
C SER A 50 0.07 -4.64 16.68
N VAL A 51 -0.40 -4.12 17.81
CA VAL A 51 -1.35 -2.99 17.89
C VAL A 51 -0.68 -1.69 17.47
N GLU A 52 0.52 -1.41 17.98
CA GLU A 52 1.30 -0.24 17.55
C GLU A 52 1.65 -0.29 16.06
N GLN A 53 1.99 -1.47 15.53
CA GLN A 53 2.23 -1.65 14.10
C GLN A 53 0.98 -1.36 13.26
N ARG A 54 -0.20 -1.81 13.71
CA ARG A 54 -1.48 -1.53 13.03
C ARG A 54 -1.83 -0.05 13.07
N LEU A 55 -1.59 0.63 14.19
CA LEU A 55 -1.75 2.07 14.34
C LEU A 55 -0.84 2.85 13.38
N ARG A 56 0.45 2.50 13.28
CA ARG A 56 1.38 3.14 12.34
C ARG A 56 0.99 2.89 10.89
N ALA A 57 0.52 1.70 10.55
CA ALA A 57 0.03 1.40 9.20
C ALA A 57 -1.20 2.25 8.83
N LEU A 58 -2.12 2.45 9.78
CA LEU A 58 -3.26 3.36 9.64
C LEU A 58 -2.83 4.81 9.45
N GLU A 59 -1.84 5.26 10.21
CA GLU A 59 -1.32 6.61 10.11
C GLU A 59 -0.61 6.87 8.77
N GLN A 60 0.11 5.88 8.24
CA GLN A 60 0.68 5.94 6.89
C GLN A 60 -0.41 6.00 5.81
N LEU A 61 -1.47 5.20 5.92
CA LEU A 61 -2.59 5.23 4.98
C LEU A 61 -3.31 6.59 5.00
N LYS A 62 -3.47 7.19 6.18
CA LYS A 62 -4.00 8.56 6.34
C LYS A 62 -3.06 9.59 5.72
N ALA A 63 -1.76 9.49 5.99
CA ALA A 63 -0.75 10.41 5.42
C ALA A 63 -0.67 10.34 3.89
N GLN A 64 -1.00 9.18 3.31
CA GLN A 64 -1.12 8.97 1.86
C GLN A 64 -2.47 9.45 1.28
N GLY A 65 -3.40 9.93 2.12
CA GLY A 65 -4.73 10.37 1.70
C GLY A 65 -5.65 9.25 1.22
N LEU A 66 -5.30 7.99 1.51
CA LEU A 66 -6.05 6.81 1.07
C LEU A 66 -7.27 6.50 1.95
N ILE A 67 -7.34 7.12 3.13
CA ILE A 67 -8.44 6.96 4.10
C ILE A 67 -8.79 8.31 4.71
N ASP A 68 -10.08 8.51 4.92
CA ASP A 68 -10.61 9.73 5.51
C ASP A 68 -10.34 9.80 7.02
N ALA A 69 -10.31 11.00 7.59
CA ALA A 69 -10.13 11.22 9.02
C ALA A 69 -11.22 10.49 9.85
N ALA A 70 -12.44 10.40 9.32
CA ALA A 70 -13.54 9.66 9.95
C ALA A 70 -13.27 8.14 10.00
N GLU A 71 -12.71 7.56 8.94
CA GLU A 71 -12.38 6.13 8.88
C GLU A 71 -11.17 5.77 9.74
N TYR A 72 -10.18 6.68 9.79
CA TYR A 72 -9.04 6.56 10.70
C TYR A 72 -9.49 6.49 12.15
N ALA A 73 -10.40 7.38 12.57
CA ALA A 73 -10.90 7.42 13.94
C ALA A 73 -11.61 6.11 14.32
N ARG A 74 -12.52 5.62 13.46
CA ARG A 74 -13.22 4.34 13.69
C ARG A 74 -12.27 3.14 13.80
N ARG A 75 -11.29 3.04 12.91
CA ARG A 75 -10.33 1.92 12.93
C ARG A 75 -9.40 2.00 14.13
N ARG A 76 -9.01 3.21 14.56
CA ARG A 76 -8.23 3.41 15.78
C ARG A 76 -9.01 2.96 17.01
N GLU A 77 -10.28 3.32 17.12
CA GLU A 77 -11.15 2.88 18.22
C GLU A 77 -11.34 1.37 18.24
N GLN A 78 -11.57 0.73 17.09
CA GLN A 78 -11.67 -0.73 17.01
C GLN A 78 -10.39 -1.44 17.46
N ILE A 79 -9.22 -0.88 17.13
CA ILE A 79 -7.93 -1.43 17.54
C ILE A 79 -7.72 -1.26 19.06
N LEU A 80 -8.13 -0.13 19.63
CA LEU A 80 -8.05 0.12 21.07
C LEU A 80 -9.07 -0.70 21.87
N ALA A 81 -10.26 -0.96 21.31
CA ALA A 81 -11.30 -1.78 21.92
C ALA A 81 -11.00 -3.28 21.85
N ALA A 82 -10.11 -3.70 20.94
CA ALA A 82 -9.63 -5.08 20.82
C ALA A 82 -8.39 -5.38 21.69
N LEU A 83 -7.95 -4.40 22.50
CA LEU A 83 -6.92 -4.56 23.53
C LEU A 83 -7.51 -5.16 24.80
#